data_AF-A0A266Q4U4-F1
#
_entry.id   AF-A0A266Q4U4-F1
#
_cell.length_a   1.000
_cell.length_b   1.000
_cell.length_c   1.000
_cell.angle_alpha   90.00
_cell.angle_beta   90.00
_cell.angle_gamma   90.00
#
_symmetry.space_group_name_H-M   'P 1'
#
loop_
_entity.id
_entity.type
_entity.pdbx_description
1 polymer ?
#
loop_
_entity_poly.entity_id
_entity_poly.type
_entity_poly.pdbx_seq_one_letter_code
_entity_poly.pdbx_strand_id
1 'polypeptide(L)'
;MHKLFTKEEIFQLISDIHEFEKVEISEKGVAYSLLLSNGNKAIEISWLYELTEVFLSYFQGTKLEFEDWFECLEQESLESFIEYIKLVSIRYLKNETRIKSKGLLFLCKELQYFNGGSWNNVLHKAST
;
A
#
# COMPACT_ATOMS: atom_id res chain seq x y z
N MET A 1 12.20 -4.75 21.00
CA MET A 1 11.64 -5.96 20.38
C MET A 1 10.48 -5.47 19.55
N HIS A 2 10.64 -5.39 18.23
CA HIS A 2 9.57 -4.94 17.34
C HIS A 2 8.34 -5.82 17.56
N LYS A 3 7.17 -5.22 17.76
CA LYS A 3 5.92 -5.98 17.88
C LYS A 3 5.60 -6.53 16.48
N LEU A 4 5.77 -7.83 16.30
CA LEU A 4 5.35 -8.53 15.10
C LEU A 4 3.85 -8.78 15.20
N PHE A 5 3.12 -8.47 14.13
CA PHE A 5 1.68 -8.68 14.05
C PHE A 5 1.38 -10.04 13.42
N THR A 6 0.39 -10.75 13.95
CA THR A 6 0.03 -12.05 13.40
C THR A 6 -0.84 -11.90 12.15
N LYS A 7 -0.87 -12.95 11.34
CA LYS A 7 -1.76 -13.06 10.18
C LYS A 7 -3.20 -12.77 10.53
N GLU A 8 -3.66 -13.33 11.64
CA GLU A 8 -5.05 -13.28 12.09
C GLU A 8 -5.44 -11.86 12.49
N GLU A 9 -4.55 -11.12 13.16
CA GLU A 9 -4.75 -9.72 13.52
C GLU A 9 -4.88 -8.85 12.26
N ILE A 10 -3.98 -9.06 11.28
CA ILE A 10 -3.99 -8.35 10.00
C ILE A 10 -5.26 -8.70 9.21
N PHE A 11 -5.59 -9.99 9.08
CA PHE A 11 -6.77 -10.48 8.37
C PHE A 11 -8.06 -9.88 8.95
N GLN A 12 -8.20 -9.88 10.27
CA GLN A 12 -9.39 -9.35 10.95
C GLN A 12 -9.60 -7.86 10.67
N LEU A 13 -8.52 -7.06 10.57
CA LEU A 13 -8.62 -5.63 10.29
C LEU A 13 -8.86 -5.30 8.81
N ILE A 14 -8.53 -6.24 7.92
CA ILE A 14 -8.69 -6.13 6.47
C ILE A 14 -10.02 -6.71 5.99
N SER A 15 -10.57 -7.73 6.66
CA SER A 15 -11.84 -8.36 6.29
C SER A 15 -13.02 -7.38 6.30
N ASP A 16 -12.90 -6.30 7.07
CA ASP A 16 -13.92 -5.27 7.23
C ASP A 16 -13.85 -4.19 6.14
N ILE A 17 -12.96 -4.33 5.14
CA ILE A 17 -12.83 -3.37 4.05
C ILE A 17 -13.80 -3.73 2.92
N HIS A 18 -14.82 -2.89 2.73
CA HIS A 18 -15.83 -3.05 1.68
C HIS A 18 -15.61 -2.08 0.51
N GLU A 19 -14.59 -1.23 0.58
CA GLU A 19 -14.25 -0.20 -0.38
C GLU A 19 -13.60 -0.72 -1.67
N PHE A 20 -13.19 -1.99 -1.68
CA PHE A 20 -12.51 -2.65 -2.79
C PHE A 20 -13.41 -3.71 -3.41
N GLU A 21 -13.36 -3.83 -4.74
CA GLU A 21 -14.17 -4.83 -5.45
C GLU A 21 -13.69 -6.25 -5.18
N LYS A 22 -12.38 -6.38 -4.93
CA LYS A 22 -11.72 -7.66 -4.67
C LYS A 22 -10.69 -7.50 -3.56
N VAL A 23 -10.72 -8.44 -2.62
CA VAL A 23 -9.77 -8.60 -1.53
C VAL A 23 -9.37 -10.07 -1.53
N GLU A 24 -8.11 -10.37 -1.86
CA GLU A 24 -7.55 -11.72 -1.81
C GLU A 24 -6.36 -11.76 -0.87
N ILE A 25 -6.32 -12.76 0.00
CA ILE A 25 -5.22 -12.98 0.93
C ILE A 25 -4.62 -14.35 0.62
N SER A 26 -3.31 -14.37 0.42
CA SER A 26 -2.56 -15.59 0.14
C SER A 26 -1.25 -15.61 0.93
N GLU A 27 -0.73 -16.81 1.16
CA GLU A 27 0.62 -16.99 1.71
C GLU A 27 1.61 -17.19 0.58
N LYS A 28 2.75 -16.52 0.66
CA LYS A 28 3.84 -16.62 -0.30
C LYS A 28 5.16 -16.84 0.45
N GLY A 29 5.43 -18.09 0.81
CA GLY A 29 6.66 -18.46 1.52
C GLY A 29 6.75 -17.79 2.89
N VAL A 30 7.58 -16.75 2.98
CA VAL A 30 7.84 -15.98 4.22
C VAL A 30 7.04 -14.67 4.33
N ALA A 31 6.05 -14.47 3.44
CA ALA A 31 5.20 -13.29 3.42
C ALA A 31 3.71 -13.61 3.30
N TYR A 32 2.87 -12.72 3.85
CA TYR A 32 1.45 -12.65 3.50
C TYR A 32 1.33 -11.68 2.34
N SER A 33 0.49 -12.02 1.37
CA SER A 33 0.20 -11.21 0.20
C SER A 33 -1.27 -10.86 0.21
N LEU A 34 -1.56 -9.56 0.25
CA LEU A 34 -2.89 -8.99 0.14
C LEU A 34 -3.04 -8.32 -1.23
N LEU A 35 -3.93 -8.84 -2.07
CA LEU A 35 -4.28 -8.24 -3.34
C LEU A 35 -5.60 -7.47 -3.20
N LEU A 36 -5.55 -6.17 -3.45
CA LEU A 36 -6.71 -5.29 -3.49
C LEU A 36 -6.92 -4.79 -4.91
N SER A 37 -8.15 -4.81 -5.43
CA SER A 37 -8.43 -4.26 -6.77
C SER A 37 -9.70 -3.44 -6.86
N ASN A 38 -9.72 -2.55 -7.85
CA ASN A 38 -10.88 -1.77 -8.25
C ASN A 38 -10.76 -1.46 -9.76
N GLY A 39 -11.69 -2.01 -10.56
CA GLY A 39 -11.65 -1.94 -12.01
C GLY A 39 -10.35 -2.50 -12.58
N ASN A 40 -9.66 -1.69 -13.40
CA ASN A 40 -8.40 -2.07 -14.04
C ASN A 40 -7.15 -1.77 -13.18
N LYS A 41 -7.31 -1.46 -11.90
CA LYS A 41 -6.19 -1.19 -10.99
C LYS A 41 -6.13 -2.23 -9.88
N ALA A 42 -4.92 -2.64 -9.52
CA ALA A 42 -4.68 -3.52 -8.39
C ALA A 42 -3.42 -3.10 -7.62
N ILE A 43 -3.39 -3.38 -6.32
CA ILE A 43 -2.21 -3.26 -5.48
C ILE A 43 -2.00 -4.59 -4.77
N GLU A 44 -0.80 -5.14 -4.89
CA GLU A 44 -0.34 -6.27 -4.09
C GLU A 44 0.50 -5.73 -2.93
N ILE A 45 0.12 -6.09 -1.72
CA ILE A 45 0.77 -5.69 -0.48
C ILE A 45 1.41 -6.94 0.09
N SER A 46 2.74 -6.98 0.11
CA SER A 46 3.52 -8.10 0.62
C SER A 46 4.14 -7.74 1.96
N TRP A 47 3.81 -8.51 2.99
CA TRP A 47 4.30 -8.30 4.35
C TRP A 47 5.05 -9.54 4.83
N LEU A 48 6.36 -9.38 5.08
CA LEU A 48 7.24 -10.45 5.56
C LEU A 48 7.02 -10.73 7.06
N TYR A 49 6.95 -12.00 7.46
CA TYR A 49 6.53 -12.46 8.82
C TYR A 49 7.39 -11.99 9.99
N GLU A 50 8.54 -11.37 9.71
CA GLU A 50 9.53 -10.97 10.69
C GLU A 50 10.03 -9.53 10.49
N LEU A 51 9.51 -8.83 9.47
CA LEU A 51 9.91 -7.46 9.18
C LEU A 51 8.77 -6.48 9.44
N THR A 52 9.16 -5.29 9.85
CA THR A 52 8.30 -4.10 9.93
C THR A 52 8.03 -3.50 8.55
N GLU A 53 8.71 -3.97 7.51
CA GLU A 53 8.60 -3.50 6.14
C GLU A 53 7.43 -4.13 5.40
N VAL A 54 6.71 -3.29 4.67
CA VAL A 54 5.64 -3.67 3.75
C VAL A 54 6.00 -3.20 2.35
N PHE A 55 5.93 -4.13 1.40
CA PHE A 55 6.18 -3.89 0.00
C PHE A 55 4.87 -3.73 -0.75
N LEU A 56 4.83 -2.77 -1.67
CA LEU A 56 3.67 -2.43 -2.47
C LEU A 56 4.02 -2.57 -3.94
N SER A 57 3.27 -3.39 -4.65
CA SER A 57 3.35 -3.51 -6.10
C SER A 57 2.05 -3.01 -6.72
N TYR A 58 2.14 -1.96 -7.55
CA TYR A 58 1.00 -1.27 -8.15
C TYR A 58 0.82 -1.67 -9.61
N PHE A 59 -0.38 -2.14 -9.96
CA PHE A 59 -0.69 -2.71 -11.27
C PHE A 59 -1.82 -1.97 -11.99
N GLN A 60 -1.64 -1.76 -13.29
CA GLN A 60 -2.71 -1.39 -14.20
C GLN A 60 -2.94 -2.52 -15.20
N GLY A 61 -4.07 -3.22 -15.06
CA GLY A 61 -4.31 -4.52 -15.68
C GLY A 61 -3.32 -5.56 -15.17
N THR A 62 -2.57 -6.16 -16.08
CA THR A 62 -1.52 -7.15 -15.75
C THR A 62 -0.12 -6.53 -15.66
N LYS A 63 0.02 -5.23 -15.96
CA LYS A 63 1.31 -4.55 -15.99
C LYS A 63 1.63 -3.96 -14.63
N LEU A 64 2.82 -4.31 -14.12
CA LEU A 64 3.43 -3.63 -12.99
C LEU A 64 3.86 -2.22 -13.42
N GLU A 65 3.30 -1.19 -12.77
CA GLU A 65 3.59 0.22 -13.07
C GLU A 65 4.62 0.80 -12.10
N PHE A 66 4.51 0.44 -10.82
CA PHE A 66 5.31 1.05 -9.76
C PHE A 66 5.48 0.07 -8.60
N GLU A 67 6.61 0.20 -7.90
CA GLU A 67 6.87 -0.51 -6.64
C GLU A 67 7.42 0.48 -5.63
N ASP A 68 7.01 0.30 -4.39
CA ASP A 68 7.51 1.07 -3.25
C ASP A 68 7.44 0.24 -1.98
N TRP A 69 7.99 0.76 -0.91
CA TRP A 69 7.91 0.13 0.40
C TRP A 69 7.80 1.19 1.50
N PHE A 70 7.26 0.79 2.64
CA PHE A 70 7.34 1.59 3.85
C PHE A 70 7.42 0.70 5.08
N GLU A 71 7.91 1.27 6.17
CA GLU A 71 8.09 0.57 7.43
C GLU A 71 7.01 0.96 8.44
N CYS A 72 6.53 -0.03 9.20
CA CYS A 72 5.79 0.19 10.43
C CYS A 72 6.75 0.64 11.53
N LEU A 73 6.62 1.88 11.98
CA LEU A 73 7.49 2.39 13.05
C LEU A 73 7.12 1.75 14.38
N GLU A 74 8.09 1.59 15.29
CA GLU A 74 7.88 0.93 16.61
C GLU A 74 6.74 1.52 17.45
N GLN A 75 6.41 2.80 17.20
CA GLN A 75 5.46 3.59 17.98
C GLN A 75 4.05 3.59 17.35
N GLU A 76 3.90 3.04 16.15
CA GLU A 76 2.61 2.95 15.46
C GLU A 76 1.82 1.73 15.96
N SER A 77 0.53 1.92 16.24
CA SER A 77 -0.35 0.78 16.51
C SER A 77 -0.67 0.03 15.21
N LEU A 78 -1.04 -1.25 15.33
CA LEU A 78 -1.46 -2.03 14.17
C LEU A 78 -2.64 -1.38 13.44
N GLU A 79 -3.59 -0.86 14.20
CA GLU A 79 -4.79 -0.21 13.66
C GLU A 79 -4.40 1.02 12.83
N SER A 80 -3.57 1.92 13.37
CA SER A 80 -3.10 3.09 12.62
C SER A 80 -2.30 2.70 11.38
N PHE A 81 -1.49 1.65 11.47
CA PHE A 81 -0.72 1.17 10.33
C PHE A 81 -1.62 0.57 9.23
N ILE A 82 -2.61 -0.24 9.61
CA ILE A 82 -3.60 -0.80 8.69
C ILE A 82 -4.48 0.30 8.09
N GLU A 83 -4.90 1.31 8.86
CA GLU A 83 -5.60 2.49 8.34
C GLU A 83 -4.76 3.24 7.30
N TYR A 84 -3.45 3.34 7.53
CA TYR A 84 -2.55 3.94 6.55
C TYR A 84 -2.43 3.09 5.27
N ILE A 85 -2.32 1.76 5.37
CA ILE A 85 -2.38 0.83 4.22
C ILE A 85 -3.69 1.03 3.45
N LYS A 86 -4.84 1.12 4.15
CA LYS A 86 -6.16 1.39 3.54
C LYS A 86 -6.15 2.71 2.79
N LEU A 87 -5.66 3.78 3.42
CA LEU A 87 -5.58 5.10 2.82
C LEU A 87 -4.73 5.13 1.55
N VAL A 88 -3.54 4.53 1.59
CA VAL A 88 -2.62 4.41 0.44
C VAL A 88 -3.28 3.64 -0.70
N SER A 89 -3.95 2.53 -0.38
CA SER A 89 -4.66 1.70 -1.35
C SER A 89 -5.81 2.46 -2.01
N ILE A 90 -6.61 3.19 -1.22
CA ILE A 90 -7.70 4.04 -1.73
C ILE A 90 -7.17 5.14 -2.65
N ARG A 91 -6.08 5.81 -2.26
CA ARG A 91 -5.45 6.86 -3.07
C ARG A 91 -5.09 6.35 -4.46
N TYR A 92 -4.51 5.16 -4.56
CA TYR A 92 -4.16 4.57 -5.85
C TYR A 92 -5.37 4.03 -6.63
N LEU A 93 -6.19 3.21 -5.98
CA LEU A 93 -7.25 2.43 -6.63
C LEU A 93 -8.43 3.29 -7.10
N LYS A 94 -8.77 4.36 -6.36
CA LYS A 94 -9.98 5.15 -6.62
C LYS A 94 -9.74 6.48 -7.34
N ASN A 95 -8.49 6.90 -7.53
CA ASN A 95 -8.18 8.20 -8.14
C ASN A 95 -7.39 8.05 -9.43
N GLU A 96 -7.33 9.11 -10.22
CA GLU A 96 -6.35 9.21 -11.30
C GLU A 96 -4.93 9.25 -10.71
N THR A 97 -3.99 8.54 -11.34
CA THR A 97 -2.63 8.37 -10.82
C THR A 97 -1.58 8.59 -11.90
N ARG A 98 -0.40 9.06 -11.52
CA ARG A 98 0.77 9.20 -12.40
C ARG A 98 2.06 8.91 -11.67
N ILE A 99 3.10 8.56 -12.42
CA ILE A 99 4.47 8.44 -11.91
C ILE A 99 5.23 9.71 -12.27
N LYS A 100 5.71 10.45 -11.27
CA LYS A 100 6.55 11.62 -11.45
C LYS A 100 8.00 11.25 -11.21
N SER A 101 8.86 11.50 -12.20
CA SER A 101 10.32 11.40 -12.01
C SER A 101 10.85 12.73 -11.49
N LYS A 102 11.67 12.70 -10.43
CA LYS A 102 12.38 13.83 -9.82
C LYS A 102 13.89 13.60 -9.93
N GLY A 103 14.62 14.66 -10.26
CA GLY A 103 16.08 14.66 -10.31
C GLY A 103 16.68 14.28 -11.66
N LEU A 104 17.83 14.89 -11.99
CA LEU A 104 18.57 14.67 -13.24
C LEU A 104 19.64 13.57 -13.12
N LEU A 105 20.11 13.28 -11.90
CA LEU A 105 21.24 12.38 -11.62
C LEU A 105 20.86 11.12 -10.82
N PHE A 106 19.84 11.22 -9.97
CA PHE A 106 19.21 10.09 -9.28
C PHE A 106 17.71 10.19 -9.56
N LEU A 107 17.22 9.40 -10.51
CA LEU A 107 15.81 9.40 -10.90
C LEU A 107 14.97 8.83 -9.76
N CYS A 108 14.59 9.66 -8.80
CA CYS A 108 13.59 9.30 -7.80
C CYS A 108 12.22 9.33 -8.49
N LYS A 109 11.54 8.19 -8.52
CA LYS A 109 10.18 8.10 -9.00
C LYS A 109 9.22 8.19 -7.82
N GLU A 110 8.11 8.88 -8.03
CA GLU A 110 7.05 9.06 -7.03
C GLU A 110 5.71 8.74 -7.66
N LEU A 111 4.94 7.85 -7.04
CA LEU A 111 3.56 7.63 -7.40
C LEU A 111 2.68 8.74 -6.81
N GLN A 112 1.93 9.41 -7.66
CA GLN A 112 1.03 10.49 -7.28
C GLN A 112 -0.42 10.16 -7.64
N TYR A 113 -1.35 10.67 -6.83
CA TYR A 113 -2.78 10.64 -7.11
C TYR A 113 -3.33 12.06 -7.25
N PHE A 114 -4.33 12.25 -8.11
CA PHE A 114 -4.99 13.53 -8.31
C PHE A 114 -6.15 13.68 -7.32
N ASN A 115 -6.16 14.79 -6.57
CA ASN A 115 -7.23 15.14 -5.64
C ASN A 115 -7.34 16.67 -5.50
N GLY A 116 -8.57 17.19 -5.56
CA GLY A 116 -8.84 18.61 -5.32
C GLY A 116 -8.06 19.57 -6.23
N GLY A 117 -7.83 19.20 -7.50
CA GLY A 117 -7.09 20.03 -8.46
C GLY A 117 -5.56 19.94 -8.36
N SER A 118 -5.03 19.07 -7.49
CA SER A 118 -3.59 18.94 -7.23
C SER A 118 -3.12 17.49 -7.29
N TRP A 119 -1.84 17.30 -7.57
CA TRP A 119 -1.19 15.98 -7.54
C TRP A 119 -0.45 15.78 -6.23
N ASN A 120 -0.80 14.72 -5.51
CA ASN A 120 -0.31 14.41 -4.17
C ASN A 120 0.42 13.07 -4.16
N ASN A 121 1.46 12.94 -3.33
CA ASN A 121 2.17 11.67 -3.17
C ASN A 121 1.25 10.61 -2.55
N VAL A 122 1.18 9.41 -3.13
CA VAL A 122 0.37 8.30 -2.62
C VAL A 122 0.78 7.90 -1.20
N LEU A 123 2.07 7.89 -0.89
CA LEU A 123 2.64 7.56 0.42
C LEU A 123 2.76 8.76 1.38
N HIS A 124 2.28 9.95 1.04
CA HIS A 124 2.37 11.07 1.98
C HIS A 124 1.56 10.79 3.26
N LYS A 125 2.22 10.64 4.41
CA LYS A 125 1.54 10.73 5.72
C LYS A 125 1.19 12.20 5.93
N ALA A 126 -0.11 12.53 6.05
CA ALA A 126 -0.49 13.91 6.31
C ALA A 126 0.10 14.34 7.65
N SER A 127 0.85 15.45 7.67
CA SER A 127 1.29 16.06 8.92
C SER A 127 0.06 16.61 9.64
N THR A 128 -0.45 15.89 10.62
CA THR A 128 -1.42 16.41 11.59
C THR A 128 -0.74 17.30 12.60
#